data_AF-A0A077KLF4-F1
#
_entry.id   AF-A0A077KLF4-F1
#
_cell.length_a   1.000
_cell.length_b   1.000
_cell.length_c   1.000
_cell.angle_alpha   90.00
_cell.angle_beta   90.00
_cell.angle_gamma   90.00
#
_symmetry.space_group_name_H-M   'P 1'
#
loop_
_entity.id
_entity.type
_entity.pdbx_description
1 polymer ?
#
loop_
_entity_poly.entity_id
_entity_poly.type
_entity_poly.pdbx_seq_one_letter_code
_entity_poly.pdbx_strand_id
1 'polypeptide(L)'
;MIDILIENGADVNYFDEEYYAPVFQTIYLNKPKVLKLILEKGANVPLVGEERDTPLTRAALDNNLEIIRLILPYSNNDFINRSGTFHAKTPLGLAFHYGNLEMIELLLQYKADPFVNDGEGYLTIENIPKETDENLKKEIFDLIEKYKHH
;
A
#
# COMPACT_ATOMS: atom_id res chain seq x y z
N MET A 1 -7.71 23.28 -1.64
CA MET A 1 -6.54 23.88 -2.32
C MET A 1 -6.00 22.95 -3.38
N ILE A 2 -5.44 21.77 -3.04
CA ILE A 2 -4.94 20.80 -4.04
C ILE A 2 -6.00 20.42 -5.09
N ASP A 3 -7.24 20.24 -4.67
CA ASP A 3 -8.40 19.89 -5.51
C ASP A 3 -8.62 20.96 -6.61
N ILE A 4 -8.58 22.25 -6.23
CA ILE A 4 -8.74 23.40 -7.13
C ILE A 4 -7.56 23.48 -8.11
N LEU A 5 -6.32 23.25 -7.66
CA LEU A 5 -5.15 23.29 -8.53
C LEU A 5 -5.24 22.23 -9.63
N ILE A 6 -5.70 21.03 -9.28
CA ILE A 6 -5.82 19.90 -10.22
C ILE A 6 -6.99 20.07 -11.18
N GLU A 7 -8.08 20.69 -10.74
CA GLU A 7 -9.18 21.12 -11.62
C GLU A 7 -8.71 22.19 -12.62
N ASN A 8 -7.78 23.07 -12.22
CA ASN A 8 -7.20 24.12 -13.06
C ASN A 8 -5.98 23.65 -13.90
N GLY A 9 -5.75 22.34 -14.01
CA GLY A 9 -4.72 21.79 -14.91
C GLY A 9 -3.31 21.71 -14.32
N ALA A 10 -3.17 21.73 -12.98
CA ALA A 10 -1.90 21.40 -12.34
C ALA A 10 -1.43 20.00 -12.75
N ASP A 11 -0.10 19.85 -12.87
CA ASP A 11 0.52 18.58 -13.21
C ASP A 11 0.33 17.57 -12.06
N VAL A 12 -0.40 16.50 -12.34
CA VAL A 12 -0.67 15.41 -11.38
C VAL A 12 0.56 14.56 -11.10
N ASN A 13 1.61 14.69 -11.91
CA ASN A 13 2.89 13.99 -11.81
C ASN A 13 4.03 14.89 -11.33
N TYR A 14 3.73 16.11 -10.89
CA TYR A 14 4.74 16.98 -10.30
C TYR A 14 5.46 16.23 -9.17
N PHE A 15 6.79 16.26 -9.20
CA PHE A 15 7.65 15.61 -8.22
C PHE A 15 8.90 16.46 -8.06
N ASP A 16 9.11 17.01 -6.87
CA ASP A 16 10.28 17.85 -6.58
C ASP A 16 11.30 17.16 -5.68
N GLU A 17 12.35 17.90 -5.35
CA GLU A 17 13.47 17.44 -4.53
C GLU A 17 13.07 17.17 -3.06
N GLU A 18 11.90 17.64 -2.63
CA GLU A 18 11.31 17.36 -1.30
C GLU A 18 10.35 16.15 -1.36
N TYR A 19 10.42 15.34 -2.43
CA TYR A 19 9.55 14.18 -2.67
C TYR A 19 8.06 14.55 -2.70
N TYR A 20 7.74 15.79 -3.05
CA TYR A 20 6.37 16.26 -3.15
C TYR A 20 5.71 15.68 -4.39
N ALA A 21 5.03 14.54 -4.22
CA ALA A 21 4.13 13.99 -5.22
C ALA A 21 2.67 14.28 -4.83
N PRO A 22 1.81 14.78 -5.74
CA PRO A 22 0.37 14.92 -5.49
C PRO A 22 -0.28 13.65 -4.93
N VAL A 23 0.15 12.47 -5.40
CA VAL A 23 -0.32 11.18 -4.87
C VAL A 23 -0.06 11.03 -3.38
N PHE A 24 1.16 11.30 -2.91
CA PHE A 24 1.49 11.23 -1.49
C PHE A 24 0.69 12.24 -0.68
N GLN A 25 0.57 13.48 -1.16
CA GLN A 25 -0.18 14.52 -0.46
C GLN A 25 -1.66 14.16 -0.29
N THR A 26 -2.28 13.56 -1.30
CA THR A 26 -3.68 13.09 -1.15
C THR A 26 -3.82 11.95 -0.15
N ILE A 27 -2.80 11.10 0.01
CA ILE A 27 -2.78 10.02 0.99
C ILE A 27 -2.56 10.58 2.39
N TYR A 28 -1.53 11.40 2.60
CA TYR A 28 -1.23 12.07 3.88
C TYR A 28 -2.39 12.90 4.40
N LEU A 29 -3.12 13.58 3.51
CA LEU A 29 -4.29 14.39 3.87
C LEU A 29 -5.60 13.58 3.91
N ASN A 30 -5.54 12.26 3.68
CA ASN A 30 -6.68 11.35 3.59
C ASN A 30 -7.81 11.88 2.70
N LYS A 31 -7.50 12.15 1.44
CA LYS A 31 -8.40 12.72 0.43
C LYS A 31 -8.73 11.71 -0.68
N PRO A 32 -9.50 10.65 -0.42
CA PRO A 32 -9.77 9.58 -1.40
C PRO A 32 -10.43 10.09 -2.69
N LYS A 33 -11.31 11.09 -2.60
CA LYS A 33 -11.95 11.71 -3.79
C LYS A 33 -10.94 12.39 -4.71
N VAL A 34 -9.95 13.06 -4.13
CA VAL A 34 -8.92 13.77 -4.88
C VAL A 34 -7.89 12.79 -5.41
N LEU A 35 -7.52 11.79 -4.61
CA LEU A 35 -6.69 10.68 -5.05
C LEU A 35 -7.31 9.99 -6.27
N LYS A 36 -8.60 9.66 -6.22
CA LYS A 36 -9.31 9.08 -7.37
C LYS A 36 -9.22 9.97 -8.62
N LEU A 37 -9.46 11.28 -8.46
CA LEU A 37 -9.38 12.24 -9.57
C LEU A 37 -7.98 12.28 -10.21
N ILE A 38 -6.92 12.31 -9.42
CA ILE A 38 -5.55 12.38 -9.96
C ILE A 38 -5.13 11.08 -10.64
N LEU A 39 -5.56 9.93 -10.09
CA LEU A 39 -5.33 8.62 -10.69
C LEU A 39 -6.03 8.50 -12.05
N GLU A 40 -7.29 8.94 -12.14
CA GLU A 40 -8.05 8.99 -13.40
C GLU A 40 -7.40 9.94 -14.43
N LYS A 41 -6.65 10.95 -13.98
CA LYS A 41 -5.85 11.85 -14.82
C LYS A 41 -4.45 11.32 -15.16
N GLY A 42 -4.10 10.09 -14.75
CA GLY A 42 -2.81 9.46 -15.07
C GLY A 42 -1.68 9.83 -14.11
N ALA A 43 -2.00 10.10 -12.84
CA ALA A 43 -0.98 10.22 -11.80
C ALA A 43 -0.15 8.92 -11.68
N ASN A 44 1.16 9.08 -11.58
CA ASN A 44 2.10 8.01 -11.37
C ASN A 44 2.01 7.52 -9.92
N VAL A 45 1.93 6.21 -9.74
CA VAL A 45 1.78 5.51 -8.47
C VAL A 45 3.04 4.72 -8.09
N PRO A 46 3.73 4.03 -9.03
CA PRO A 46 5.00 3.37 -8.73
C PRO A 46 6.14 4.40 -8.55
N LEU A 47 6.07 5.13 -7.44
CA LEU A 47 7.06 6.11 -7.02
C LEU A 47 7.41 5.93 -5.54
N VAL A 48 8.55 6.49 -5.16
CA VAL A 48 9.15 6.33 -3.84
C VAL A 48 9.26 7.71 -3.20
N GLY A 49 8.68 7.86 -2.02
CA GLY A 49 8.68 9.10 -1.24
C GLY A 49 9.96 9.27 -0.42
N GLU A 50 9.99 10.36 0.36
CA GLU A 50 11.14 10.75 1.18
C GLU A 50 11.55 9.64 2.16
N GLU A 51 10.57 8.99 2.78
CA GLU A 51 10.79 7.90 3.73
C GLU A 51 10.83 6.53 3.04
N ARG A 52 11.29 6.49 1.78
CA ARG A 52 11.33 5.32 0.90
C ARG A 52 10.01 4.53 0.82
N ASP A 53 8.92 5.13 1.24
CA ASP A 53 7.60 4.57 1.18
C ASP A 53 7.08 4.64 -0.25
N THR A 54 6.23 3.70 -0.59
CA THR A 54 5.38 3.77 -1.77
C THR A 54 4.01 4.30 -1.35
N PRO A 55 3.20 4.83 -2.28
CA PRO A 55 1.80 5.16 -1.99
C PRO A 55 1.05 4.00 -1.32
N LEU A 56 1.35 2.76 -1.73
CA LEU A 56 0.73 1.55 -1.19
C LEU A 56 1.21 1.23 0.24
N THR A 57 2.52 1.33 0.54
CA THR A 57 3.01 1.10 1.91
C THR A 57 2.53 2.18 2.87
N ARG A 58 2.46 3.45 2.43
CA ARG A 58 1.93 4.54 3.26
C ARG A 58 0.45 4.31 3.59
N ALA A 59 -0.37 3.97 2.59
CA ALA A 59 -1.77 3.65 2.82
C ALA A 59 -1.97 2.42 3.72
N ALA A 60 -1.11 1.41 3.61
CA ALA A 60 -1.14 0.23 4.47
C ALA A 60 -0.70 0.54 5.91
N LEU A 61 0.27 1.44 6.08
CA LEU A 61 0.73 1.92 7.39
C LEU A 61 -0.39 2.67 8.13
N ASP A 62 -1.16 3.48 7.39
CA ASP A 62 -2.35 4.14 7.92
C ASP A 62 -3.56 3.18 8.07
N ASN A 63 -3.39 1.89 7.73
CA ASN A 63 -4.41 0.86 7.69
C ASN A 63 -5.67 1.28 6.90
N ASN A 64 -5.47 2.06 5.83
CA ASN A 64 -6.55 2.73 5.09
C ASN A 64 -6.95 1.94 3.83
N LEU A 65 -7.91 1.02 4.01
CA LEU A 65 -8.39 0.14 2.95
C LEU A 65 -9.02 0.89 1.76
N GLU A 66 -9.68 2.03 2.00
CA GLU A 66 -10.29 2.83 0.93
C GLU A 66 -9.22 3.34 -0.05
N ILE A 67 -8.14 3.88 0.49
CA ILE A 67 -7.00 4.37 -0.30
C ILE A 67 -6.28 3.21 -1.00
N ILE A 68 -6.07 2.07 -0.32
CA ILE A 68 -5.50 0.86 -0.95
C ILE A 68 -6.31 0.43 -2.19
N ARG A 69 -7.66 0.40 -2.07
CA ARG A 69 -8.55 0.04 -3.19
C ARG A 69 -8.42 1.00 -4.38
N LEU A 70 -8.16 2.27 -4.13
CA LEU A 70 -7.96 3.26 -5.20
C LEU A 70 -6.61 3.08 -5.91
N ILE A 71 -5.55 2.76 -5.16
CA ILE A 71 -4.17 2.72 -5.68
C ILE A 71 -3.86 1.41 -6.41
N LEU A 72 -4.35 0.27 -5.92
CA LEU A 72 -4.00 -1.06 -6.43
C LEU A 72 -4.18 -1.24 -7.96
N PRO A 73 -5.29 -0.77 -8.59
CA PRO A 73 -5.46 -0.86 -10.04
C PRO A 73 -4.37 -0.13 -10.86
N TYR A 74 -3.68 0.83 -10.25
CA TYR A 74 -2.63 1.65 -10.86
C TYR A 74 -1.22 1.23 -10.38
N SER A 75 -1.13 0.22 -9.51
CA SER A 75 0.13 -0.34 -9.04
C SER A 75 0.65 -1.42 -9.99
N ASN A 76 1.94 -1.74 -9.89
CA ASN A 76 2.56 -2.87 -10.57
C ASN A 76 3.15 -3.86 -9.55
N ASN A 77 3.55 -5.04 -10.03
CA ASN A 77 4.10 -6.10 -9.18
C ASN A 77 5.41 -5.69 -8.47
N ASP A 78 6.17 -4.76 -9.05
CA ASP A 78 7.43 -4.29 -8.45
C ASP A 78 7.19 -3.45 -7.19
N PHE A 79 6.02 -2.80 -7.10
CA PHE A 79 5.66 -1.92 -5.98
C PHE A 79 4.72 -2.58 -4.96
N ILE A 80 3.97 -3.62 -5.35
CA ILE A 80 3.07 -4.33 -4.43
C ILE A 80 3.82 -5.01 -3.28
N ASN A 81 5.04 -5.47 -3.55
CA ASN A 81 5.92 -6.17 -2.61
C ASN A 81 7.03 -5.28 -2.04
N ARG A 82 7.07 -4.00 -2.42
CA ARG A 82 8.13 -3.09 -1.97
C ARG A 82 7.86 -2.64 -0.55
N SER A 83 8.85 -2.75 0.32
CA SER A 83 8.78 -2.23 1.68
C SER A 83 9.09 -0.73 1.76
N GLY A 84 8.50 -0.08 2.77
CA GLY A 84 8.81 1.30 3.15
C GLY A 84 9.91 1.36 4.21
N THR A 85 10.25 2.55 4.71
CA THR A 85 11.27 2.67 5.78
C THR A 85 10.72 2.36 7.17
N PHE A 86 9.42 2.55 7.42
CA PHE A 86 8.84 2.24 8.72
C PHE A 86 8.71 0.72 8.92
N HIS A 87 9.51 0.19 9.86
CA HIS A 87 9.65 -1.24 10.16
C HIS A 87 10.08 -2.15 9.00
N ALA A 88 10.56 -1.56 7.89
CA ALA A 88 10.76 -2.25 6.61
C ALA A 88 9.72 -3.33 6.35
N LYS A 89 8.43 -2.95 6.36
CA LYS A 89 7.34 -3.88 6.06
C LYS A 89 6.81 -3.64 4.66
N THR A 90 6.49 -4.73 3.97
CA THR A 90 5.68 -4.71 2.76
C THR A 90 4.24 -4.30 3.11
N PRO A 91 3.42 -3.86 2.13
CA PRO A 91 1.99 -3.59 2.37
C PRO A 91 1.27 -4.79 3.00
N LEU A 92 1.57 -6.00 2.53
CA LEU A 92 1.01 -7.24 3.09
C LEU A 92 1.53 -7.52 4.50
N GLY A 93 2.80 -7.22 4.78
CA GLY A 93 3.38 -7.33 6.13
C GLY A 93 2.73 -6.38 7.14
N LEU A 94 2.37 -5.17 6.71
CA LEU A 94 1.58 -4.24 7.53
C LEU A 94 0.16 -4.77 7.76
N ALA A 95 -0.49 -5.30 6.73
CA ALA A 95 -1.81 -5.91 6.85
C ALA A 95 -1.83 -7.11 7.82
N PHE A 96 -0.81 -7.97 7.78
CA PHE A 96 -0.58 -9.03 8.77
C PHE A 96 -0.36 -8.49 10.17
N HIS A 97 0.46 -7.45 10.32
CA HIS A 97 0.72 -6.81 11.60
C HIS A 97 -0.55 -6.28 12.26
N TYR A 98 -1.44 -5.66 11.48
CA TYR A 98 -2.73 -5.16 11.96
C TYR A 98 -3.82 -6.22 12.07
N GLY A 99 -3.61 -7.42 11.51
CA GLY A 99 -4.66 -8.45 11.43
C GLY A 99 -5.85 -8.05 10.56
N ASN A 100 -5.65 -7.15 9.59
CA ASN A 100 -6.73 -6.66 8.72
C ASN A 100 -7.00 -7.66 7.58
N LEU A 101 -7.91 -8.61 7.83
CA LEU A 101 -8.27 -9.67 6.88
C LEU A 101 -8.73 -9.15 5.52
N GLU A 102 -9.49 -8.06 5.47
CA GLU A 102 -9.95 -7.47 4.20
C GLU A 102 -8.79 -6.90 3.38
N MET A 103 -7.82 -6.26 4.04
CA MET A 103 -6.63 -5.75 3.38
C MET A 103 -5.72 -6.89 2.92
N ILE A 104 -5.56 -7.94 3.74
CA ILE A 104 -4.80 -9.16 3.40
C ILE A 104 -5.39 -9.80 2.14
N GLU A 105 -6.70 -10.07 2.13
CA GLU A 105 -7.36 -10.67 0.99
C GLU A 105 -7.21 -9.81 -0.26
N LEU A 106 -7.40 -8.49 -0.15
CA LEU A 106 -7.28 -7.58 -1.28
C LEU A 106 -5.86 -7.54 -1.85
N LEU A 107 -4.83 -7.51 -1.00
CA LEU A 107 -3.43 -7.51 -1.46
C LEU A 107 -3.06 -8.84 -2.11
N LEU A 108 -3.51 -9.98 -1.56
CA LEU A 108 -3.32 -11.30 -2.14
C LEU A 108 -4.02 -11.46 -3.50
N GLN A 109 -5.22 -10.88 -3.68
CA GLN A 109 -5.90 -10.83 -4.98
C GLN A 109 -5.06 -10.14 -6.07
N TYR A 110 -4.25 -9.15 -5.68
CA TYR A 110 -3.33 -8.44 -6.55
C TYR A 110 -1.92 -9.07 -6.57
N LYS A 111 -1.78 -10.32 -6.10
CA LYS A 111 -0.54 -11.11 -6.11
C LYS A 111 0.58 -10.55 -5.24
N ALA A 112 0.24 -9.92 -4.11
CA ALA A 112 1.23 -9.66 -3.07
C ALA A 112 1.81 -10.98 -2.56
N ASP A 113 3.13 -11.06 -2.45
CA ASP A 113 3.83 -12.28 -2.07
C ASP A 113 4.03 -12.33 -0.55
N PRO A 114 3.46 -13.31 0.17
CA PRO A 114 3.66 -13.45 1.61
C PRO A 114 5.06 -13.92 2.00
N PHE A 115 5.93 -14.30 1.05
CA PHE A 115 7.25 -14.85 1.31
C PHE A 115 8.41 -13.98 0.80
N VAL A 116 8.17 -12.74 0.38
CA VAL A 116 9.29 -11.81 0.08
C VAL A 116 9.94 -11.31 1.37
N ASN A 117 11.23 -11.02 1.29
CA ASN A 117 11.96 -10.32 2.34
C ASN A 117 11.38 -8.93 2.52
N ASP A 118 11.03 -8.59 3.76
CA ASP A 118 10.44 -7.30 4.08
C ASP A 118 11.48 -6.16 4.12
N GLY A 119 12.77 -6.47 4.22
CA GLY A 119 13.86 -5.50 4.28
C GLY A 119 14.52 -5.42 5.66
N GLU A 120 13.92 -6.03 6.69
CA GLU A 120 14.52 -6.26 8.00
C GLU A 120 15.14 -7.66 8.13
N GLY A 121 15.12 -8.47 7.07
CA GLY A 121 15.62 -9.84 7.09
C GLY A 121 14.55 -10.89 7.35
N TYR A 122 13.28 -10.50 7.53
CA TYR A 122 12.17 -11.42 7.76
C TYR A 122 11.38 -11.64 6.47
N LEU A 123 10.71 -12.79 6.38
CA LEU A 123 9.70 -13.03 5.35
C LEU A 123 8.43 -12.25 5.72
N THR A 124 7.71 -11.76 4.73
CA THR A 124 6.49 -10.98 4.94
C THR A 124 5.49 -11.68 5.87
N ILE A 125 5.32 -13.00 5.77
CA ILE A 125 4.46 -13.81 6.65
C ILE A 125 4.89 -13.82 8.12
N GLU A 126 6.17 -13.56 8.41
CA GLU A 126 6.69 -13.47 9.78
C GLU A 126 6.30 -12.16 10.47
N ASN A 127 5.70 -11.21 9.74
CA ASN A 127 5.12 -9.99 10.31
C ASN A 127 3.77 -10.19 11.02
N ILE A 128 3.20 -11.41 10.99
CA ILE A 128 2.08 -11.81 11.84
C ILE A 128 2.57 -11.79 13.30
N PRO A 129 1.98 -10.97 14.19
CA PRO A 129 2.39 -10.90 15.59
C PRO A 129 2.33 -12.27 16.29
N LYS A 130 3.27 -12.54 17.19
CA LYS A 130 3.36 -13.85 17.89
C LYS A 130 2.12 -14.10 18.73
N GLU A 131 1.58 -13.03 19.30
CA GLU A 131 0.40 -12.94 20.14
C GLU A 131 -0.94 -12.95 19.38
N THR A 132 -0.94 -12.99 18.04
CA THR A 132 -2.17 -13.11 17.25
C THR A 132 -2.95 -14.37 17.66
N ASP A 133 -4.26 -14.21 17.89
CA ASP A 133 -5.15 -15.31 18.25
C ASP A 133 -5.13 -16.43 17.20
N GLU A 134 -5.26 -17.69 17.64
CA GLU A 134 -5.16 -18.87 16.78
C GLU A 134 -6.25 -18.91 15.69
N ASN A 135 -7.45 -18.37 15.95
CA ASN A 135 -8.49 -18.30 14.92
C ASN A 135 -8.10 -17.30 13.83
N LEU A 136 -7.63 -16.11 14.23
CA LEU A 136 -7.19 -15.10 13.28
C LEU A 136 -5.97 -15.58 12.47
N LYS A 137 -4.99 -16.24 13.11
CA LYS A 137 -3.88 -16.88 12.39
C LYS A 137 -4.39 -17.86 11.35
N LYS A 138 -5.33 -18.73 11.74
CA LYS A 138 -5.92 -19.71 10.82
C LYS A 138 -6.58 -19.02 9.62
N GLU A 139 -7.39 -17.98 9.83
CA GLU A 139 -8.02 -17.22 8.74
C GLU A 139 -6.99 -16.59 7.80
N ILE A 140 -5.89 -16.06 8.34
CA ILE A 140 -4.78 -15.52 7.54
C ILE A 140 -4.13 -16.62 6.68
N PHE A 141 -3.82 -17.79 7.26
CA PHE A 141 -3.24 -18.91 6.50
C PHE A 141 -4.19 -19.47 5.44
N ASP A 142 -5.50 -19.55 5.75
CA ASP A 142 -6.52 -19.98 4.81
C ASP A 142 -6.60 -19.02 3.60
N LEU A 143 -6.48 -17.70 3.84
CA LEU A 143 -6.38 -16.71 2.76
C LEU A 143 -5.10 -16.90 1.92
N ILE A 144 -3.94 -17.10 2.55
CA ILE A 144 -2.68 -17.32 1.83
C ILE A 144 -2.77 -18.55 0.92
N GLU A 145 -3.26 -19.69 1.43
CA GLU A 145 -3.41 -20.90 0.62
C GLU A 145 -4.45 -20.72 -0.49
N LYS A 146 -5.54 -19.98 -0.24
CA LYS A 146 -6.54 -19.64 -1.27
C LYS A 146 -5.91 -18.92 -2.47
N TYR A 147 -4.92 -18.04 -2.26
CA TYR A 147 -4.34 -17.21 -3.32
C TYR A 147 -2.96 -17.67 -3.84
N LYS A 148 -2.40 -18.76 -3.31
CA LYS A 148 -1.06 -19.30 -3.65
C LYS A 148 -0.84 -19.70 -5.13
N HIS A 149 -1.91 -19.83 -5.91
CA HIS A 149 -1.88 -20.37 -7.28
C HIS A 149 -2.21 -19.34 -8.37
N HIS A 150 -2.31 -18.05 -8.04
CA HIS A 150 -2.61 -16.97 -9.00
C HIS A 150 -1.36 -16.31 -9.57
#